data_AF-A0ABD3XPF3-F1
#
_entry.id   AF-A0ABD3XPF3-F1
#
_cell.length_a   1.000
_cell.length_b   1.000
_cell.length_c   1.000
_cell.angle_alpha   90.00
_cell.angle_beta   90.00
_cell.angle_gamma   90.00
#
_symmetry.space_group_name_H-M   'P 1'
#
loop_
_entity.id
_entity.type
_entity.pdbx_description
1 polymer ?
#
loop_
_entity_poly.entity_id
_entity_poly.type
_entity_poly.pdbx_seq_one_letter_code
_entity_poly.pdbx_strand_id
1 'polypeptide(L)'
;MADTHRLVFGGITISLVRGEIAKQKVDVIVNTTSNNLDLRNGLVSNSLLAAGGEELQLQCYLEYPQGVEPGQVAVTRGGNLMCKIVCHGALLSWDNEAVSRQMLRDFMGNCLFECSNMNYRSIAFPALGTGRLGYPSDVSAKEMITEAGKFGQKRPNSTLRDVRIVVYQNDLNVARSFEEVFQRFQSGVFVIDGHSNFAKSLPLIPHLKEAQLQRQHSEPAHLKDSAPMHILDEDYELLDVHIDKAMKFIRREQPSIKGLQEVCIGAVEKFKKHSEPFIQIYHAGGRHWITISNVKCQPGVVRVYDSKYRTIPEKTGFAILSLMLVESWHPIKVEMPQFQKQETLSDCGVFSIAAAWALAEGSDPSVIKFDVKNMRPHLFHCLQTKTMKEFPQTGRDVNKLTRKEFILYECVSCKRPVLEDEKDIEKCNKCGRFCHGNDKCYKSQSASCLRCR
;
A
#
# COMPACT_ATOMS: atom_id res chain seq x y z
N MET A 1 2.23 -20.27 18.32
CA MET A 1 1.94 -18.85 18.65
C MET A 1 2.90 -18.46 19.76
N ALA A 2 3.88 -17.60 19.52
CA ALA A 2 4.78 -17.14 20.57
C ALA A 2 5.12 -15.66 20.37
N ASP A 3 4.72 -14.84 21.34
CA ASP A 3 5.13 -13.44 21.52
C ASP A 3 6.62 -13.42 21.90
N THR A 4 7.52 -13.19 20.95
CA THR A 4 8.97 -13.33 21.19
C THR A 4 9.65 -12.09 21.79
N HIS A 5 9.01 -10.92 21.82
CA HIS A 5 9.62 -9.69 22.35
C HIS A 5 8.69 -8.92 23.28
N ARG A 6 9.08 -8.85 24.56
CA ARG A 6 8.41 -8.07 25.61
C ARG A 6 9.40 -7.16 26.33
N LEU A 7 8.91 -5.99 26.74
CA LEU A 7 9.60 -4.98 27.53
C LEU A 7 8.71 -4.60 28.71
N VAL A 8 9.28 -4.46 29.91
CA VAL A 8 8.54 -3.94 31.07
C VAL A 8 9.19 -2.65 31.53
N PHE A 9 8.43 -1.56 31.54
CA PHE A 9 8.91 -0.24 31.91
C PHE A 9 7.78 0.63 32.45
N GLY A 10 8.02 1.41 33.51
CA GLY A 10 7.01 2.30 34.08
C GLY A 10 5.73 1.58 34.55
N GLY A 11 5.83 0.30 34.96
CA GLY A 11 4.67 -0.52 35.34
C GLY A 11 3.81 -1.03 34.17
N ILE A 12 4.23 -0.79 32.93
CA ILE A 12 3.56 -1.24 31.70
C ILE A 12 4.39 -2.33 31.03
N THR A 13 3.71 -3.38 30.54
CA THR A 13 4.28 -4.38 29.65
C THR A 13 4.01 -3.96 28.21
N ILE A 14 5.06 -3.79 27.43
CA ILE A 14 5.02 -3.48 26.01
C ILE A 14 5.40 -4.75 25.24
N SER A 15 4.51 -5.25 24.40
CA SER A 15 4.69 -6.51 23.66
C SER A 15 4.68 -6.28 22.16
N LEU A 16 5.61 -6.90 21.43
CA LEU A 16 5.54 -7.01 19.98
C LEU A 16 4.77 -8.28 19.61
N VAL A 17 3.69 -8.12 18.84
CA VAL A 17 2.82 -9.21 18.40
C VAL A 17 2.84 -9.27 16.88
N ARG A 18 3.20 -10.42 16.31
CA ARG A 18 2.95 -10.70 14.89
C ARG A 18 1.53 -11.23 14.72
N GLY A 19 0.67 -10.49 14.04
CA GLY A 19 -0.72 -10.90 13.87
C GLY A 19 -1.60 -9.83 13.24
N GLU A 20 -2.90 -10.09 13.20
CA GLU A 20 -3.90 -9.14 12.73
C GLU A 20 -4.41 -8.29 13.89
N ILE A 21 -4.41 -6.96 13.72
CA ILE A 21 -4.92 -6.01 14.73
C ILE A 21 -6.41 -6.25 15.02
N ALA A 22 -7.19 -6.62 14.01
CA ALA A 22 -8.62 -6.94 14.14
C ALA A 22 -8.92 -8.20 14.96
N LYS A 23 -7.93 -9.09 15.16
CA LYS A 23 -8.06 -10.33 15.94
C LYS A 23 -7.58 -10.20 17.39
N GLN A 24 -7.17 -9.00 17.82
CA GLN A 24 -6.68 -8.79 19.17
C GLN A 24 -7.81 -8.80 20.19
N LYS A 25 -7.51 -9.42 21.34
CA LYS A 25 -8.35 -9.41 22.54
C LYS A 25 -7.71 -8.47 23.56
N VAL A 26 -8.22 -7.25 23.63
CA VAL A 26 -7.74 -6.14 24.47
C VAL A 26 -8.91 -5.21 24.79
N ASP A 27 -8.79 -4.32 25.78
CA ASP A 27 -9.85 -3.37 26.08
C ASP A 27 -10.00 -2.29 24.99
N VAL A 28 -8.88 -1.85 24.42
CA VAL A 28 -8.83 -0.77 23.42
C VAL A 28 -8.07 -1.22 22.17
N ILE A 29 -8.66 -1.03 20.99
CA ILE A 29 -7.95 -1.19 19.71
C ILE A 29 -7.74 0.19 19.10
N VAL A 30 -6.55 0.45 18.57
CA VAL A 30 -6.25 1.70 17.87
C VAL A 30 -6.36 1.50 16.38
N ASN A 31 -7.06 2.42 15.74
CA ASN A 31 -7.23 2.50 14.31
C ASN A 31 -6.53 3.75 13.75
N THR A 32 -5.82 3.58 12.63
CA THR A 32 -5.30 4.68 11.84
C THR A 32 -6.07 4.79 10.51
N THR A 33 -6.61 5.97 10.24
CA THR A 33 -7.47 6.25 9.09
C THR A 33 -7.28 7.68 8.58
N SER A 34 -8.05 8.10 7.58
CA SER A 34 -8.08 9.50 7.12
C SER A 34 -8.82 10.42 8.09
N ASN A 35 -8.50 11.72 8.07
CA ASN A 35 -9.09 12.74 8.96
C ASN A 35 -10.63 12.73 8.96
N ASN A 36 -11.25 12.44 7.81
CA ASN A 36 -12.71 12.36 7.68
C ASN A 36 -13.33 11.10 8.31
N LEU A 37 -12.55 10.24 8.97
CA LEU A 37 -12.97 9.00 9.61
C LEU A 37 -13.77 8.04 8.70
N ASP A 38 -13.49 8.06 7.40
CA ASP A 38 -13.99 7.03 6.49
C ASP A 38 -13.13 5.77 6.65
N LEU A 39 -13.63 4.85 7.46
CA LEU A 39 -12.98 3.61 7.86
C LEU A 39 -12.80 2.62 6.71
N ARG A 40 -13.42 2.89 5.55
CA ARG A 40 -13.24 2.09 4.34
C ARG A 40 -11.87 2.34 3.70
N ASN A 41 -11.19 3.42 4.10
CA ASN A 41 -9.88 3.82 3.59
C ASN A 41 -8.74 3.40 4.51
N GLY A 42 -7.75 2.70 3.94
CA GLY A 42 -6.56 2.23 4.67
C GLY A 42 -6.69 0.79 5.14
N LEU A 43 -5.58 0.05 5.12
CA LEU A 43 -5.58 -1.41 5.34
C LEU A 43 -6.00 -1.78 6.77
N VAL A 44 -5.49 -1.05 7.78
CA VAL A 44 -5.86 -1.23 9.19
C VAL A 44 -7.33 -0.91 9.38
N SER A 45 -7.76 0.27 8.93
CA SER A 45 -9.14 0.76 9.06
C SER A 45 -10.15 -0.17 8.41
N ASN A 46 -9.87 -0.62 7.18
CA ASN A 46 -10.75 -1.54 6.46
C ASN A 46 -10.82 -2.90 7.14
N SER A 47 -9.68 -3.43 7.64
CA SER A 47 -9.66 -4.69 8.39
C SER A 47 -10.46 -4.60 9.68
N LEU A 48 -10.40 -3.47 10.39
CA LEU A 48 -11.18 -3.23 11.60
C LEU A 48 -12.67 -3.04 11.29
N LEU A 49 -13.03 -2.32 10.22
CA LEU A 49 -14.41 -2.17 9.79
C LEU A 49 -15.02 -3.52 9.38
N ALA A 50 -14.28 -4.33 8.62
CA ALA A 50 -14.73 -5.64 8.18
C ALA A 50 -14.98 -6.60 9.36
N ALA A 51 -14.14 -6.56 10.38
CA ALA A 51 -14.27 -7.41 11.57
C ALA A 51 -15.27 -6.84 12.60
N GLY A 52 -15.32 -5.52 12.75
CA GLY A 52 -16.17 -4.82 13.74
C GLY A 52 -17.58 -4.49 13.27
N GLY A 53 -17.82 -4.52 11.96
CA GLY A 53 -19.12 -4.23 11.35
C GLY A 53 -19.34 -2.74 11.05
N GLU A 54 -20.34 -2.44 10.21
CA GLU A 54 -20.65 -1.08 9.75
C GLU A 54 -21.07 -0.12 10.88
N GLU A 55 -21.42 -0.62 12.07
CA GLU A 55 -21.71 0.20 13.25
C GLU A 55 -20.52 1.12 13.61
N LEU A 56 -19.28 0.64 13.43
CA LEU A 56 -18.09 1.46 13.63
C LEU A 56 -18.09 2.71 12.75
N GLN A 57 -18.39 2.54 11.46
CA GLN A 57 -18.45 3.66 10.51
C GLN A 57 -19.62 4.59 10.81
N LEU A 58 -20.78 4.03 11.18
CA LEU A 58 -21.95 4.80 11.54
C LEU A 58 -21.69 5.68 12.77
N GLN A 59 -21.04 5.14 13.79
CA GLN A 59 -20.69 5.90 15.00
C GLN A 59 -19.70 7.03 14.70
N CYS A 60 -18.66 6.76 13.89
CA CYS A 60 -17.76 7.80 13.40
C CYS A 60 -18.52 8.93 12.67
N TYR A 61 -19.46 8.58 11.79
CA TYR A 61 -20.24 9.56 11.03
C TYR A 61 -21.18 10.41 11.91
N LEU A 62 -21.81 9.80 12.92
CA LEU A 62 -22.78 10.48 13.78
C LEU A 62 -22.12 11.35 14.86
N GLU A 63 -21.07 10.85 15.51
CA GLU A 63 -20.43 11.53 16.63
C GLU A 63 -19.31 12.49 16.19
N TYR A 64 -18.71 12.24 15.02
CA TYR A 64 -17.61 13.02 14.47
C TYR A 64 -17.87 13.42 13.00
N PRO A 65 -18.96 14.17 12.72
CA PRO A 65 -19.39 14.47 11.35
C PRO A 65 -18.39 15.33 10.55
N GLN A 66 -17.50 16.04 11.24
CA GLN A 66 -16.42 16.82 10.62
C GLN A 66 -15.07 16.06 10.58
N GLY A 67 -15.07 14.81 11.05
CA GLY A 67 -13.85 14.05 11.25
C GLY A 67 -13.06 14.51 12.49
N VAL A 68 -11.75 14.30 12.44
CA VAL A 68 -10.77 14.70 13.46
C VAL A 68 -9.56 15.36 12.81
N GLU A 69 -8.97 16.32 13.52
CA GLU A 69 -7.68 16.88 13.10
C GLU A 69 -6.56 15.83 13.26
N PRO A 70 -5.47 15.91 12.47
CA PRO A 70 -4.32 15.04 12.64
C PRO A 70 -3.82 15.06 14.09
N GLY A 71 -3.60 13.87 14.66
CA GLY A 71 -3.14 13.70 16.04
C GLY A 71 -4.26 13.64 17.09
N GLN A 72 -5.49 14.02 16.73
CA GLN A 72 -6.65 13.84 17.60
C GLN A 72 -7.23 12.43 17.49
N VAL A 73 -8.06 12.07 18.48
CA VAL A 73 -8.66 10.75 18.61
C VAL A 73 -10.18 10.88 18.68
N ALA A 74 -10.87 10.14 17.82
CA ALA A 74 -12.28 9.81 17.93
C ALA A 74 -12.43 8.45 18.62
N VAL A 75 -13.42 8.30 19.49
CA VAL A 75 -13.65 7.07 20.24
C VAL A 75 -15.01 6.50 19.85
N THR A 76 -15.05 5.21 19.51
CA THR A 76 -16.28 4.47 19.24
C THR A 76 -16.32 3.20 20.08
N ARG A 77 -17.46 2.51 20.09
CA ARG A 77 -17.58 1.15 20.66
C ARG A 77 -16.84 0.14 19.80
N GLY A 78 -16.53 -1.04 20.34
CA GLY A 78 -15.84 -2.12 19.61
C GLY A 78 -16.62 -2.75 18.45
N GLY A 79 -17.95 -2.56 18.39
CA GLY A 79 -18.81 -3.34 17.49
C GLY A 79 -18.62 -4.84 17.73
N ASN A 80 -18.34 -5.59 16.66
CA ASN A 80 -18.05 -7.03 16.71
C ASN A 80 -16.58 -7.37 17.06
N LEU A 81 -15.71 -6.37 17.24
CA LEU A 81 -14.32 -6.62 17.66
C LEU A 81 -14.28 -7.12 19.10
N MET A 82 -13.25 -7.88 19.45
CA MET A 82 -13.02 -8.34 20.82
C MET A 82 -12.34 -7.26 21.68
N CYS A 83 -12.93 -6.05 21.67
CA CYS A 83 -12.55 -4.91 22.49
C CYS A 83 -13.76 -4.12 22.99
N LYS A 84 -13.52 -3.22 23.95
CA LYS A 84 -14.58 -2.37 24.51
C LYS A 84 -14.79 -1.13 23.64
N ILE A 85 -13.68 -0.50 23.23
CA ILE A 85 -13.68 0.70 22.40
C ILE A 85 -12.63 0.64 21.30
N VAL A 86 -12.82 1.46 20.26
CA VAL A 86 -11.83 1.72 19.22
C VAL A 86 -11.45 3.21 19.25
N CYS A 87 -10.15 3.49 19.30
CA CYS A 87 -9.61 4.85 19.15
C CYS A 87 -9.20 5.06 17.69
N HIS A 88 -9.90 5.92 16.97
CA HIS A 88 -9.62 6.26 15.57
C HIS A 88 -8.89 7.59 15.50
N GLY A 89 -7.86 7.66 14.67
CA GLY A 89 -7.33 8.96 14.28
C GLY A 89 -6.47 8.91 13.05
N ALA A 90 -5.95 10.07 12.71
CA ALA A 90 -5.15 10.28 11.52
C ALA A 90 -3.78 10.81 11.89
N LEU A 91 -2.78 10.37 11.14
CA LEU A 91 -1.41 10.85 11.22
C LEU A 91 -1.09 11.58 9.91
N LEU A 92 -0.21 12.56 9.98
CA LEU A 92 0.36 13.20 8.79
C LEU A 92 1.33 12.26 8.08
N SER A 93 1.53 12.47 6.78
CA SER A 93 2.60 11.83 6.01
C SER A 93 3.99 12.18 6.56
N TRP A 94 4.96 11.31 6.35
CA TRP A 94 6.37 11.51 6.72
C TRP A 94 7.06 12.52 5.78
N ASP A 95 6.67 13.79 5.89
CA ASP A 95 7.21 14.88 5.07
C ASP A 95 8.27 15.68 5.83
N ASN A 96 8.02 15.91 7.12
CA ASN A 96 8.96 16.52 8.04
C ASN A 96 9.15 15.60 9.24
N GLU A 97 10.37 15.10 9.42
CA GLU A 97 10.69 14.14 10.47
C GLU A 97 10.32 14.63 11.87
N ALA A 98 10.64 15.88 12.23
CA ALA A 98 10.37 16.40 13.57
C ALA A 98 8.86 16.49 13.84
N VAL A 99 8.11 17.04 12.87
CA VAL A 99 6.65 17.17 12.97
C VAL A 99 5.97 15.80 13.01
N SER A 100 6.41 14.87 12.17
CA SER A 100 5.83 13.52 12.07
C SER A 100 6.10 12.68 13.31
N ARG A 101 7.32 12.77 13.87
CA ARG A 101 7.64 12.15 15.17
C ARG A 101 6.75 12.70 16.28
N GLN A 102 6.56 14.02 16.32
CA GLN A 102 5.70 14.64 17.33
C GLN A 102 4.24 14.22 17.16
N MET A 103 3.74 14.20 15.93
CA MET A 103 2.40 13.74 15.57
C MET A 103 2.11 12.30 16.04
N LEU A 104 3.07 11.39 15.83
CA LEU A 104 2.95 10.01 16.31
C LEU A 104 2.90 9.94 17.85
N ARG A 105 3.79 10.69 18.53
CA ARG A 105 3.79 10.75 20.01
C ARG A 105 2.48 11.29 20.54
N ASP A 106 1.98 12.38 19.99
CA ASP A 106 0.74 13.03 20.43
C ASP A 106 -0.46 12.11 20.22
N PHE A 107 -0.59 11.51 19.03
CA PHE A 107 -1.65 10.56 18.73
C PHE A 107 -1.63 9.34 19.66
N MET A 108 -0.45 8.73 19.83
CA MET A 108 -0.29 7.57 20.70
C MET A 108 -0.56 7.94 22.17
N GLY A 109 -0.05 9.08 22.63
CA GLY A 109 -0.28 9.62 23.96
C GLY A 109 -1.76 9.86 24.25
N ASN A 110 -2.50 10.42 23.29
CA ASN A 110 -3.94 10.62 23.39
C ASN A 110 -4.69 9.27 23.50
N CYS A 111 -4.32 8.26 22.70
CA CYS A 111 -4.91 6.93 22.80
C CYS A 111 -4.64 6.25 24.16
N LEU A 112 -3.40 6.36 24.68
CA LEU A 112 -3.03 5.84 26.00
C LEU A 112 -3.80 6.56 27.11
N PHE A 113 -4.00 7.88 26.96
CA PHE A 113 -4.78 8.69 27.88
C PHE A 113 -6.25 8.24 27.91
N GLU A 114 -6.90 8.06 26.77
CA GLU A 114 -8.29 7.55 26.69
C GLU A 114 -8.44 6.18 27.36
N CYS A 115 -7.50 5.26 27.10
CA CYS A 115 -7.48 3.95 27.74
C CYS A 115 -7.41 4.05 29.27
N SER A 116 -6.50 4.90 29.77
CA SER A 116 -6.34 5.11 31.21
C SER A 116 -7.53 5.83 31.84
N ASN A 117 -8.12 6.81 31.14
CA ASN A 117 -9.25 7.61 31.65
C ASN A 117 -10.51 6.74 31.82
N MET A 118 -10.70 5.77 30.93
CA MET A 118 -11.77 4.76 31.00
C MET A 118 -11.45 3.60 31.97
N ASN A 119 -10.33 3.67 32.70
CA ASN A 119 -9.86 2.62 33.61
C ASN A 119 -9.62 1.24 32.95
N TYR A 120 -9.24 1.24 31.68
CA TYR A 120 -8.93 0.03 30.93
C TYR A 120 -7.47 -0.39 31.11
N ARG A 121 -7.21 -1.70 30.95
CA ARG A 121 -5.94 -2.33 31.32
C ARG A 121 -5.08 -2.70 30.12
N SER A 122 -5.65 -2.79 28.93
CA SER A 122 -4.98 -3.28 27.73
C SER A 122 -5.33 -2.49 26.47
N ILE A 123 -4.32 -2.19 25.65
CA ILE A 123 -4.47 -1.47 24.38
C ILE A 123 -3.59 -2.12 23.30
N ALA A 124 -4.11 -2.23 22.08
CA ALA A 124 -3.36 -2.69 20.91
C ALA A 124 -3.25 -1.59 19.85
N PHE A 125 -2.02 -1.31 19.45
CA PHE A 125 -1.67 -0.42 18.36
C PHE A 125 -1.23 -1.22 17.13
N PRO A 126 -1.61 -0.83 15.91
CA PRO A 126 -0.91 -1.27 14.71
C PRO A 126 0.48 -0.61 14.64
N ALA A 127 1.35 -1.06 13.74
CA ALA A 127 2.57 -0.33 13.40
C ALA A 127 2.22 1.06 12.82
N LEU A 128 2.36 2.11 13.63
CA LEU A 128 1.83 3.43 13.31
C LEU A 128 2.63 4.08 12.17
N GLY A 129 1.91 4.53 11.13
CA GLY A 129 2.50 5.30 10.04
C GLY A 129 3.37 4.52 9.05
N THR A 130 3.70 3.25 9.31
CA THR A 130 4.64 2.46 8.48
C THR A 130 4.06 2.00 7.14
N GLY A 131 2.75 2.15 6.97
CA GLY A 131 2.06 1.92 5.69
C GLY A 131 2.14 3.13 4.76
N ARG A 132 0.97 3.55 4.25
CA ARG A 132 0.84 4.63 3.25
C ARG A 132 1.47 5.98 3.65
N LEU A 133 1.64 6.23 4.96
CA LEU A 133 2.18 7.49 5.47
C LEU A 133 3.71 7.55 5.45
N GLY A 134 4.40 6.45 5.16
CA GLY A 134 5.84 6.45 4.88
C GLY A 134 6.76 6.59 6.09
N TYR A 135 6.29 6.31 7.30
CA TYR A 135 7.15 6.39 8.49
C TYR A 135 8.21 5.30 8.42
N PRO A 136 9.51 5.63 8.63
CA PRO A 136 10.54 4.60 8.78
C PRO A 136 10.16 3.67 9.94
N SER A 137 10.23 2.36 9.70
CA SER A 137 9.71 1.37 10.64
C SER A 137 10.47 1.36 11.97
N ASP A 138 11.78 1.56 11.92
CA ASP A 138 12.65 1.65 13.08
C ASP A 138 12.35 2.90 13.91
N VAL A 139 12.07 4.01 13.24
CA VAL A 139 11.67 5.26 13.87
C VAL A 139 10.30 5.11 14.53
N SER A 140 9.31 4.59 13.81
CA SER A 140 7.98 4.34 14.36
C SER A 140 8.05 3.42 15.57
N ALA A 141 8.74 2.28 15.47
CA ALA A 141 8.93 1.36 16.58
C ALA A 141 9.56 2.03 17.80
N LYS A 142 10.64 2.80 17.58
CA LYS A 142 11.35 3.48 18.66
C LYS A 142 10.46 4.51 19.35
N GLU A 143 9.75 5.33 18.59
CA GLU A 143 8.86 6.34 19.15
C GLU A 143 7.69 5.70 19.90
N MET A 144 7.08 4.63 19.36
CA MET A 144 5.98 3.93 20.01
C MET A 144 6.38 3.30 21.35
N ILE A 145 7.52 2.60 21.39
CA ILE A 145 8.02 1.98 22.63
C ILE A 145 8.39 3.06 23.66
N THR A 146 9.03 4.14 23.19
CA THR A 146 9.42 5.26 24.05
C THR A 146 8.20 5.93 24.66
N GLU A 147 7.17 6.23 23.87
CA GLU A 147 5.96 6.90 24.35
C GLU A 147 5.17 6.04 25.33
N ALA A 148 4.99 4.74 25.05
CA ALA A 148 4.36 3.81 25.99
C ALA A 148 5.10 3.75 27.34
N GLY A 149 6.43 3.69 27.31
CA GLY A 149 7.24 3.69 28.53
C GLY A 149 7.15 5.00 29.31
N LYS A 150 7.23 6.14 28.62
CA LYS A 150 7.08 7.48 29.22
C LYS A 150 5.71 7.66 29.86
N PHE A 151 4.66 7.17 29.21
CA PHE A 151 3.31 7.23 29.75
C PHE A 151 3.21 6.51 31.10
N GLY A 152 3.74 5.28 31.19
CA GLY A 152 3.75 4.49 32.43
C GLY A 152 4.50 5.19 33.56
N GLN A 153 5.68 5.75 33.27
CA GLN A 153 6.44 6.53 34.24
C GLN A 153 5.71 7.77 34.76
N LYS A 154 5.10 8.55 33.85
CA LYS A 154 4.37 9.77 34.20
C LYS A 154 3.07 9.48 34.96
N ARG A 155 2.51 8.27 34.81
CA ARG A 155 1.22 7.87 35.39
C ARG A 155 1.31 6.51 36.08
N PRO A 156 2.09 6.36 37.17
CA PRO A 156 2.27 5.08 37.85
C PRO A 156 0.96 4.51 38.42
N ASN A 157 -0.02 5.38 38.71
CA ASN A 157 -1.35 5.01 39.22
C ASN A 157 -2.36 4.68 38.12
N SER A 158 -1.99 4.76 36.84
CA SER A 158 -2.85 4.32 35.73
C SER A 158 -3.23 2.84 35.93
N THR A 159 -4.38 2.43 35.40
CA THR A 159 -4.79 1.01 35.34
C THR A 159 -4.21 0.28 34.12
N LEU A 160 -3.69 1.01 33.14
CA LEU A 160 -3.09 0.45 31.93
C LEU A 160 -1.84 -0.36 32.28
N ARG A 161 -1.80 -1.63 31.86
CA ARG A 161 -0.70 -2.57 32.12
C ARG A 161 -0.18 -3.27 30.88
N ASP A 162 -0.97 -3.42 29.83
CA ASP A 162 -0.61 -4.16 28.61
C ASP A 162 -0.74 -3.28 27.37
N VAL A 163 0.39 -2.97 26.73
CA VAL A 163 0.45 -2.25 25.46
C VAL A 163 1.00 -3.20 24.41
N ARG A 164 0.19 -3.51 23.39
CA ARG A 164 0.60 -4.39 22.29
C ARG A 164 0.87 -3.57 21.05
N ILE A 165 2.01 -3.79 20.43
CA ILE A 165 2.34 -3.31 19.10
C ILE A 165 2.16 -4.48 18.15
N VAL A 166 1.15 -4.40 17.29
CA VAL A 166 0.74 -5.49 16.41
C VAL A 166 1.24 -5.19 15.01
N VAL A 167 2.20 -6.00 14.57
CA VAL A 167 2.70 -5.96 13.20
C VAL A 167 2.01 -7.04 12.40
N TYR A 168 1.49 -6.68 11.22
CA TYR A 168 0.82 -7.64 10.36
C TYR A 168 1.73 -8.83 10.06
N GLN A 169 1.23 -10.05 10.26
CA GLN A 169 2.05 -11.27 10.21
C GLN A 169 2.81 -11.48 8.90
N ASN A 170 2.29 -10.93 7.78
CA ASN A 170 2.91 -11.03 6.47
C ASN A 170 3.81 -9.82 6.13
N ASP A 171 3.90 -8.81 7.00
CA ASP A 171 4.79 -7.67 6.83
C ASP A 171 6.15 -7.94 7.51
N LEU A 172 6.95 -8.79 6.87
CA LEU A 172 8.21 -9.27 7.41
C LEU A 172 9.25 -8.15 7.61
N ASN A 173 9.18 -7.08 6.81
CA ASN A 173 10.12 -5.96 6.89
C ASN A 173 9.84 -5.09 8.11
N VAL A 174 8.57 -4.70 8.29
CA VAL A 174 8.15 -3.97 9.49
C VAL A 174 8.39 -4.86 10.71
N ALA A 175 8.09 -6.16 10.64
CA ALA A 175 8.29 -7.07 11.76
C ALA A 175 9.76 -7.15 12.17
N ARG A 176 10.68 -7.37 11.22
CA ARG A 176 12.12 -7.40 11.50
C ARG A 176 12.61 -6.08 12.11
N SER A 177 12.19 -4.95 11.55
CA SER A 177 12.61 -3.63 12.03
C SER A 177 12.13 -3.37 13.46
N PHE A 178 10.87 -3.72 13.77
CA PHE A 178 10.35 -3.62 15.13
C PHE A 178 11.08 -4.59 16.07
N GLU A 179 11.36 -5.83 15.66
CA GLU A 179 12.11 -6.80 16.45
C GLU A 179 13.51 -6.29 16.80
N GLU A 180 14.25 -5.75 15.84
CA GLU A 180 15.57 -5.15 16.06
C GLU A 180 15.52 -4.00 17.07
N VAL A 181 14.52 -3.11 16.97
CA VAL A 181 14.35 -2.01 17.92
C VAL A 181 14.00 -2.54 19.32
N PHE A 182 13.12 -3.52 19.44
CA PHE A 182 12.82 -4.18 20.71
C PHE A 182 14.08 -4.79 21.34
N GLN A 183 14.91 -5.47 20.55
CA GLN A 183 16.18 -6.03 21.01
C GLN A 183 17.14 -4.94 21.52
N ARG A 184 17.21 -3.78 20.83
CA ARG A 184 18.04 -2.65 21.27
C ARG A 184 17.58 -2.03 22.60
N PHE A 185 16.28 -2.03 22.89
CA PHE A 185 15.79 -1.67 24.22
C PHE A 185 16.11 -2.75 25.26
N GLN A 186 15.92 -4.04 24.93
CA GLN A 186 16.26 -5.16 25.83
C GLN A 186 17.75 -5.23 26.20
N SER A 187 18.62 -4.82 25.28
CA SER A 187 20.07 -4.75 25.49
C SER A 187 20.54 -3.44 26.14
N GLY A 188 19.63 -2.50 26.45
CA GLY A 188 19.96 -1.21 27.04
C GLY A 188 20.65 -0.22 26.09
N VAL A 189 20.71 -0.53 24.79
CA VAL A 189 21.27 0.39 23.76
C VAL A 189 20.35 1.59 23.57
N PHE A 190 19.04 1.37 23.64
CA PHE A 190 18.07 2.44 23.76
C PHE A 190 17.59 2.56 25.20
N VAL A 191 17.51 3.80 25.67
CA VAL A 191 17.07 4.16 27.02
C VAL A 191 15.92 5.16 26.93
N ILE A 192 15.04 5.13 27.92
CA ILE A 192 13.93 6.09 28.04
C ILE A 192 14.30 7.03 29.18
N ASP A 193 14.45 8.32 28.86
CA ASP A 193 14.80 9.39 29.81
C ASP A 193 16.01 9.06 30.72
N GLY A 194 17.05 8.45 30.13
CA GLY A 194 18.29 8.11 30.83
C GLY A 194 18.24 6.83 31.69
N HIS A 195 17.09 6.15 31.75
CA HIS A 195 16.93 4.89 32.48
C HIS A 195 16.96 3.68 31.53
N SER A 196 17.81 2.70 31.85
CA SER A 196 17.99 1.45 31.09
C SER A 196 17.28 0.23 31.69
N ASN A 197 16.58 0.38 32.82
CA ASN A 197 15.98 -0.74 33.56
C ASN A 197 14.70 -1.26 32.88
N PHE A 198 14.86 -2.00 31.79
CA PHE A 198 13.86 -2.93 31.29
C PHE A 198 14.02 -4.25 32.05
N ALA A 199 13.05 -4.63 32.87
CA ALA A 199 13.08 -5.94 33.53
C ALA A 199 12.92 -7.03 32.46
N LYS A 200 13.96 -7.86 32.26
CA LYS A 200 13.87 -9.08 31.43
C LYS A 200 12.93 -10.06 32.12
N SER A 201 11.77 -10.36 31.53
CA SER A 201 11.02 -11.57 31.91
C SER A 201 11.74 -12.80 31.34
N LEU A 202 12.02 -13.79 32.19
CA LEU A 202 12.80 -15.00 31.87
C LEU A 202 12.30 -15.75 30.61
N PRO A 203 13.22 -16.32 29.81
CA PRO A 203 12.86 -17.27 28.76
C PRO A 203 12.67 -18.69 29.31
N LEU A 204 11.64 -19.39 28.83
CA LEU A 204 11.58 -20.85 28.83
C LEU A 204 12.42 -21.37 27.64
N ILE A 205 13.51 -22.08 27.93
CA ILE A 205 14.43 -22.79 27.00
C ILE A 205 14.07 -24.29 27.11
N PRO A 206 14.11 -25.17 26.06
CA PRO A 206 15.33 -25.44 25.30
C PRO A 206 15.28 -25.89 23.81
N HIS A 207 16.50 -25.87 23.24
CA HIS A 207 17.02 -26.41 21.97
C HIS A 207 16.95 -25.41 20.79
N LEU A 208 18.04 -24.95 20.15
CA LEU A 208 19.28 -25.61 19.73
C LEU A 208 20.50 -24.65 19.78
N LYS A 209 21.68 -25.27 19.88
CA LYS A 209 23.02 -24.69 20.04
C LYS A 209 23.58 -24.03 18.76
N GLU A 210 24.30 -22.93 19.02
CA GLU A 210 25.61 -22.50 18.48
C GLU A 210 25.97 -22.76 17.01
N ALA A 211 26.16 -21.65 16.29
CA ALA A 211 27.42 -21.37 15.59
C ALA A 211 27.70 -19.85 15.66
N GLN A 212 28.57 -19.44 16.57
CA GLN A 212 29.28 -18.15 16.51
C GLN A 212 30.49 -18.32 15.58
N LEU A 213 30.93 -17.30 14.85
CA LEU A 213 32.05 -16.43 15.25
C LEU A 213 32.55 -15.54 14.09
N GLN A 214 32.98 -14.33 14.47
CA GLN A 214 33.93 -13.41 13.81
C GLN A 214 33.48 -12.60 12.58
N ARG A 215 33.22 -11.31 12.82
CA ARG A 215 34.16 -10.24 12.43
C ARG A 215 33.95 -8.96 13.24
N GLN A 216 35.00 -8.57 13.95
CA GLN A 216 35.16 -7.28 14.64
C GLN A 216 35.55 -6.17 13.64
N HIS A 217 35.39 -4.93 14.11
CA HIS A 217 35.98 -3.67 13.63
C HIS A 217 35.46 -3.10 12.31
N SER A 218 34.56 -2.11 12.43
CA SER A 218 34.83 -0.68 12.19
C SER A 218 33.50 0.04 11.99
N GLU A 219 33.22 1.10 12.75
CA GLU A 219 32.28 2.12 12.26
C GLU A 219 32.83 2.72 10.95
N PRO A 220 31.94 3.02 10.00
CA PRO A 220 32.05 4.36 9.42
C PRO A 220 30.71 5.06 9.23
N ALA A 221 30.81 6.38 9.34
CA ALA A 221 29.87 7.36 8.83
C ALA A 221 29.50 7.12 7.36
N HIS A 222 28.32 7.62 6.98
CA HIS A 222 27.66 7.64 5.67
C HIS A 222 26.63 6.54 5.39
N LEU A 223 25.34 6.94 5.46
CA LEU A 223 24.27 6.32 4.69
C LEU A 223 23.36 7.40 4.08
N LYS A 224 23.92 8.05 3.05
CA LYS A 224 23.14 8.59 1.93
C LYS A 224 23.10 7.47 0.86
N ASP A 225 21.94 7.20 0.26
CA ASP A 225 21.74 6.37 -0.95
C ASP A 225 22.06 4.84 -0.93
N SER A 226 21.44 4.03 -0.05
CA SER A 226 21.65 2.54 -0.06
C SER A 226 20.45 1.67 -0.49
N ALA A 227 19.36 2.24 -1.01
CA ALA A 227 18.16 1.47 -1.37
C ALA A 227 18.21 0.55 -2.64
N PRO A 228 19.20 0.55 -3.56
CA PRO A 228 19.02 -0.19 -4.80
C PRO A 228 19.31 -1.70 -4.67
N MET A 229 20.09 -2.17 -3.67
CA MET A 229 20.62 -3.55 -3.68
C MET A 229 19.53 -4.63 -3.62
N HIS A 230 18.41 -4.34 -2.94
CA HIS A 230 17.26 -5.27 -2.84
C HIS A 230 16.58 -5.54 -4.18
N ILE A 231 16.75 -4.68 -5.20
CA ILE A 231 16.19 -4.90 -6.55
C ILE A 231 16.79 -6.14 -7.23
N LEU A 232 18.02 -6.50 -6.84
CA LEU A 232 18.73 -7.67 -7.36
C LEU A 232 18.17 -9.00 -6.83
N ASP A 233 17.39 -8.96 -5.75
CA ASP A 233 16.73 -10.15 -5.22
C ASP A 233 15.53 -10.52 -6.12
N GLU A 234 15.55 -11.73 -6.67
CA GLU A 234 14.51 -12.26 -7.56
C GLU A 234 13.17 -12.42 -6.83
N ASP A 235 13.15 -12.57 -5.50
CA ASP A 235 11.92 -12.64 -4.72
C ASP A 235 11.39 -11.25 -4.31
N TYR A 236 12.18 -10.20 -4.52
CA TYR A 236 11.82 -8.84 -4.15
C TYR A 236 10.91 -8.19 -5.20
N GLU A 237 9.69 -7.83 -4.77
CA GLU A 237 8.74 -7.06 -5.57
C GLU A 237 9.10 -5.58 -5.59
N LEU A 238 9.10 -4.97 -6.78
CA LEU A 238 9.37 -3.54 -6.89
C LEU A 238 8.24 -2.72 -6.25
N LEU A 239 8.61 -1.91 -5.27
CA LEU A 239 7.75 -0.90 -4.62
C LEU A 239 7.49 0.33 -5.51
N ASP A 240 6.45 1.10 -5.16
CA ASP A 240 6.06 2.35 -5.82
C ASP A 240 7.24 3.32 -6.00
N VAL A 241 8.12 3.45 -5.00
CA VAL A 241 9.30 4.32 -5.07
C VAL A 241 10.28 3.93 -6.18
N HIS A 242 10.41 2.64 -6.51
CA HIS A 242 11.27 2.18 -7.60
C HIS A 242 10.64 2.51 -8.95
N ILE A 243 9.34 2.26 -9.07
CA ILE A 243 8.58 2.55 -10.28
C ILE A 243 8.54 4.05 -10.54
N ASP A 244 8.26 4.88 -9.53
CA ASP A 244 8.28 6.34 -9.62
C ASP A 244 9.65 6.88 -10.02
N LYS A 245 10.74 6.33 -9.47
CA LYS A 245 12.10 6.69 -9.89
C LYS A 245 12.35 6.34 -11.35
N ALA A 246 11.98 5.13 -11.78
CA ALA A 246 12.10 4.72 -13.17
C ALA A 246 11.27 5.63 -14.09
N MET A 247 9.99 5.86 -13.80
CA MET A 247 9.13 6.78 -14.56
C MET A 247 9.69 8.20 -14.63
N LYS A 248 10.24 8.71 -13.52
CA LYS A 248 10.92 10.02 -13.49
C LYS A 248 12.12 10.07 -14.44
N PHE A 249 12.91 9.01 -14.52
CA PHE A 249 14.02 8.94 -15.45
C PHE A 249 13.56 8.79 -16.90
N ILE A 250 12.59 7.91 -17.20
CA ILE A 250 12.00 7.79 -18.54
C ILE A 250 11.48 9.15 -19.02
N ARG A 251 10.74 9.87 -18.16
CA ARG A 251 10.20 11.20 -18.48
C ARG A 251 11.28 12.25 -18.75
N ARG A 252 12.44 12.14 -18.09
CA ARG A 252 13.55 13.07 -18.30
C ARG A 252 14.25 12.82 -19.62
N GLU A 253 14.41 11.55 -20.02
CA GLU A 253 15.02 11.17 -21.30
C GLU A 253 14.04 11.36 -22.48
N GLN A 254 12.72 11.23 -22.25
CA GLN A 254 11.67 11.39 -23.26
C GLN A 254 10.58 12.40 -22.85
N PRO A 255 10.87 13.72 -22.85
CA PRO A 255 9.95 14.75 -22.34
C PRO A 255 8.68 14.97 -23.16
N SER A 256 8.66 14.50 -24.42
CA SER A 256 7.51 14.64 -25.33
C SER A 256 6.35 13.72 -24.95
N ILE A 257 6.63 12.63 -24.24
CA ILE A 257 5.65 11.60 -23.89
C ILE A 257 4.86 12.03 -22.66
N LYS A 258 3.52 11.95 -22.78
CA LYS A 258 2.61 12.24 -21.67
C LYS A 258 2.41 11.00 -20.79
N GLY A 259 1.64 11.15 -19.70
CA GLY A 259 1.48 10.11 -18.69
C GLY A 259 2.63 10.13 -17.69
N LEU A 260 3.17 8.96 -17.36
CA LEU A 260 4.21 8.72 -16.35
C LEU A 260 3.93 9.52 -15.06
N GLN A 261 2.66 9.50 -14.68
CA GLN A 261 2.13 10.16 -13.50
C GLN A 261 2.47 9.32 -12.28
N GLU A 262 2.62 9.96 -11.12
CA GLU A 262 2.97 9.29 -9.87
C GLU A 262 2.02 8.13 -9.58
N VAL A 263 2.56 6.99 -9.15
CA VAL A 263 1.79 5.76 -9.00
C VAL A 263 0.59 5.96 -8.06
N CYS A 264 0.77 6.74 -6.98
CA CYS A 264 -0.24 7.01 -5.98
C CYS A 264 -1.54 7.64 -6.55
N ILE A 265 -1.46 8.33 -7.70
CA ILE A 265 -2.64 8.89 -8.38
C ILE A 265 -3.55 7.78 -8.90
N GLY A 266 -2.97 6.63 -9.28
CA GLY A 266 -3.72 5.46 -9.72
C GLY A 266 -4.60 4.84 -8.64
N ALA A 267 -4.28 5.04 -7.36
CA ALA A 267 -5.08 4.53 -6.24
C ALA A 267 -6.42 5.27 -6.07
N VAL A 268 -6.53 6.47 -6.63
CA VAL A 268 -7.76 7.28 -6.62
C VAL A 268 -8.36 7.45 -8.02
N GLU A 269 -7.78 6.78 -9.04
CA GLU A 269 -8.29 6.70 -10.41
C GLU A 269 -8.58 8.09 -11.03
N LYS A 270 -7.77 9.09 -10.65
CA LYS A 270 -7.88 10.49 -11.10
C LYS A 270 -6.64 10.93 -11.85
N PHE A 271 -6.19 10.10 -12.79
CA PHE A 271 -5.13 10.50 -13.69
C PHE A 271 -5.54 11.75 -14.48
N LYS A 272 -4.56 12.59 -14.80
CA LYS A 272 -4.71 13.58 -15.85
C LYS A 272 -4.99 12.84 -17.15
N LYS A 273 -6.08 13.21 -17.82
CA LYS A 273 -6.48 12.67 -19.11
C LYS A 273 -5.58 13.21 -20.23
N HIS A 274 -5.33 12.36 -21.23
CA HIS A 274 -4.51 12.69 -22.39
C HIS A 274 -5.29 12.43 -23.67
N SER A 275 -5.20 13.36 -24.62
CA SER A 275 -5.61 13.16 -26.02
C SER A 275 -4.44 12.71 -26.89
N GLU A 276 -3.22 12.98 -26.44
CA GLU A 276 -1.95 12.69 -27.08
C GLU A 276 -1.41 11.30 -26.68
N PRO A 277 -0.34 10.82 -27.35
CA PRO A 277 0.36 9.61 -26.92
C PRO A 277 0.88 9.70 -25.49
N PHE A 278 0.56 8.71 -24.67
CA PHE A 278 1.00 8.58 -23.29
C PHE A 278 1.49 7.18 -22.97
N ILE A 279 2.32 7.09 -21.93
CA ILE A 279 2.74 5.84 -21.30
C ILE A 279 2.45 5.98 -19.81
N GLN A 280 1.78 5.01 -19.20
CA GLN A 280 1.54 4.99 -17.76
C GLN A 280 1.88 3.62 -17.21
N ILE A 281 2.80 3.56 -16.24
CA ILE A 281 2.93 2.37 -15.40
C ILE A 281 1.88 2.48 -14.31
N TYR A 282 1.05 1.45 -14.17
CA TYR A 282 -0.10 1.43 -13.27
C TYR A 282 -0.01 0.26 -12.30
N HIS A 283 -0.29 0.53 -11.03
CA HIS A 283 -0.42 -0.50 -10.02
C HIS A 283 -1.84 -1.09 -10.07
N ALA A 284 -2.00 -2.25 -10.71
CA ALA A 284 -3.28 -2.92 -10.96
C ALA A 284 -3.97 -3.51 -9.70
N GLY A 285 -3.33 -3.40 -8.54
CA GLY A 285 -3.79 -3.96 -7.27
C GLY A 285 -3.07 -5.28 -6.94
N GLY A 286 -3.06 -5.67 -5.66
CA GLY A 286 -2.44 -6.94 -5.24
C GLY A 286 -0.94 -7.06 -5.54
N ARG A 287 -0.18 -5.95 -5.45
CA ARG A 287 1.27 -5.86 -5.76
C ARG A 287 1.61 -6.25 -7.21
N HIS A 288 0.78 -5.82 -8.16
CA HIS A 288 0.92 -6.13 -9.58
C HIS A 288 1.05 -4.86 -10.42
N TRP A 289 2.03 -4.85 -11.32
CA TRP A 289 2.36 -3.72 -12.18
C TRP A 289 2.08 -4.05 -13.64
N ILE A 290 1.52 -3.08 -14.35
CA ILE A 290 1.27 -3.16 -15.79
C ILE A 290 1.64 -1.84 -16.46
N THR A 291 1.83 -1.87 -17.78
CA THR A 291 2.02 -0.65 -18.59
C THR A 291 0.81 -0.43 -19.49
N ILE A 292 0.19 0.73 -19.37
CA ILE A 292 -0.97 1.18 -20.16
C ILE A 292 -0.49 2.30 -21.11
N SER A 293 -0.76 2.18 -22.40
CA SER A 293 -0.29 3.18 -23.37
C SER A 293 -1.14 3.20 -24.64
N ASN A 294 -1.34 4.38 -25.22
CA ASN A 294 -1.90 4.57 -26.57
C ASN A 294 -0.80 4.96 -27.59
N VAL A 295 0.49 4.86 -27.25
CA VAL A 295 1.58 5.12 -28.19
C VAL A 295 1.44 4.19 -29.40
N LYS A 296 1.47 4.78 -30.61
CA LYS A 296 1.29 4.07 -31.89
C LYS A 296 -0.03 3.27 -31.96
N CYS A 297 -1.07 3.73 -31.27
CA CYS A 297 -2.42 3.18 -31.36
C CYS A 297 -3.32 4.09 -32.22
N GLN A 298 -4.35 3.51 -32.83
CA GLN A 298 -5.40 4.30 -33.48
C GLN A 298 -6.21 5.08 -32.42
N PRO A 299 -6.87 6.19 -32.79
CA PRO A 299 -7.77 6.89 -31.87
C PRO A 299 -8.80 5.95 -31.24
N GLY A 300 -9.01 6.06 -29.92
CA GLY A 300 -9.91 5.19 -29.17
C GLY A 300 -9.35 3.80 -28.83
N VAL A 301 -8.09 3.51 -29.18
CA VAL A 301 -7.42 2.26 -28.84
C VAL A 301 -6.34 2.50 -27.77
N VAL A 302 -6.29 1.60 -26.78
CA VAL A 302 -5.22 1.56 -25.77
C VAL A 302 -4.65 0.15 -25.67
N ARG A 303 -3.35 0.05 -25.43
CA ARG A 303 -2.66 -1.22 -25.16
C ARG A 303 -2.34 -1.37 -23.69
N VAL A 304 -2.50 -2.59 -23.18
CA VAL A 304 -2.09 -3.00 -21.84
C VAL A 304 -1.05 -4.11 -21.95
N TYR A 305 0.15 -3.85 -21.46
CA TYR A 305 1.23 -4.81 -21.36
C TYR A 305 1.27 -5.34 -19.93
N ASP A 306 0.91 -6.61 -19.78
CA ASP A 306 0.86 -7.34 -18.51
C ASP A 306 1.59 -8.66 -18.69
N SER A 307 2.64 -8.90 -17.90
CA SER A 307 3.47 -10.10 -17.96
C SER A 307 2.86 -11.31 -17.24
N LYS A 308 1.70 -11.15 -16.57
CA LYS A 308 1.11 -12.15 -15.68
C LYS A 308 -0.33 -12.51 -16.03
N TYR A 309 -1.20 -11.51 -16.25
CA TYR A 309 -2.64 -11.73 -16.43
C TYR A 309 -3.12 -11.39 -17.85
N ARG A 310 -4.33 -11.88 -18.17
CA ARG A 310 -5.02 -11.69 -19.46
C ARG A 310 -6.48 -11.28 -19.24
N THR A 311 -6.68 -10.40 -18.28
CA THR A 311 -7.99 -9.91 -17.83
C THR A 311 -7.86 -8.43 -17.50
N ILE A 312 -8.94 -7.68 -17.62
CA ILE A 312 -9.00 -6.27 -17.22
C ILE A 312 -9.92 -6.19 -15.98
N PRO A 313 -9.37 -6.17 -14.75
CA PRO A 313 -10.18 -5.92 -13.56
C PRO A 313 -10.86 -4.55 -13.63
N GLU A 314 -11.98 -4.37 -12.92
CA GLU A 314 -12.75 -3.11 -12.88
C GLU A 314 -11.84 -1.90 -12.60
N LYS A 315 -10.91 -2.00 -11.63
CA LYS A 315 -9.93 -0.95 -11.29
C LYS A 315 -9.02 -0.57 -12.46
N THR A 316 -8.58 -1.56 -13.25
CA THR A 316 -7.79 -1.29 -14.46
C THR A 316 -8.65 -0.59 -15.51
N GLY A 317 -9.93 -0.96 -15.61
CA GLY A 317 -10.91 -0.23 -16.43
C GLY A 317 -11.03 1.25 -16.02
N PHE A 318 -11.13 1.54 -14.73
CA PHE A 318 -11.15 2.93 -14.23
C PHE A 318 -9.87 3.68 -14.54
N ALA A 319 -8.71 3.04 -14.39
CA ALA A 319 -7.43 3.62 -14.77
C ALA A 319 -7.40 4.00 -16.26
N ILE A 320 -7.87 3.11 -17.14
CA ILE A 320 -7.96 3.39 -18.58
C ILE A 320 -8.90 4.57 -18.86
N LEU A 321 -10.11 4.58 -18.28
CA LEU A 321 -11.08 5.68 -18.46
C LEU A 321 -10.59 7.02 -17.91
N SER A 322 -9.76 7.01 -16.86
CA SER A 322 -9.18 8.22 -16.27
C SER A 322 -7.92 8.71 -17.00
N LEU A 323 -7.25 7.87 -17.77
CA LEU A 323 -6.11 8.25 -18.60
C LEU A 323 -6.52 8.78 -19.97
N MET A 324 -7.62 8.27 -20.54
CA MET A 324 -8.04 8.58 -21.90
C MET A 324 -9.00 9.78 -21.94
N LEU A 325 -8.67 10.80 -22.74
CA LEU A 325 -9.64 11.85 -23.08
C LEU A 325 -10.46 11.43 -24.31
N VAL A 326 -11.46 10.58 -24.09
CA VAL A 326 -12.43 10.18 -25.12
C VAL A 326 -13.79 10.81 -24.87
N GLU A 327 -14.56 11.02 -25.93
CA GLU A 327 -15.97 11.36 -25.79
C GLU A 327 -16.70 10.24 -25.04
N SER A 328 -17.46 10.60 -24.01
CA SER A 328 -18.13 9.66 -23.07
C SER A 328 -19.07 8.61 -23.69
N TRP A 329 -19.28 8.63 -25.00
CA TRP A 329 -20.13 7.67 -25.73
C TRP A 329 -19.35 6.74 -26.66
N HIS A 330 -18.08 7.02 -26.94
CA HIS A 330 -17.26 6.15 -27.77
C HIS A 330 -16.59 5.07 -26.91
N PRO A 331 -16.73 3.77 -27.25
CA PRO A 331 -16.01 2.72 -26.57
C PRO A 331 -14.50 2.87 -26.75
N ILE A 332 -13.76 2.45 -25.73
CA ILE A 332 -12.31 2.29 -25.80
C ILE A 332 -12.02 0.83 -26.13
N LYS A 333 -11.30 0.59 -27.22
CA LYS A 333 -10.78 -0.74 -27.52
C LYS A 333 -9.52 -0.96 -26.69
N VAL A 334 -9.54 -1.96 -25.82
CA VAL A 334 -8.39 -2.36 -24.99
C VAL A 334 -7.73 -3.58 -25.62
N GLU A 335 -6.52 -3.40 -26.13
CA GLU A 335 -5.71 -4.48 -26.68
C GLU A 335 -4.71 -4.96 -25.62
N MET A 336 -4.66 -6.27 -25.34
CA MET A 336 -3.58 -6.91 -24.62
C MET A 336 -2.75 -7.69 -25.65
N PRO A 337 -1.64 -7.14 -26.18
CA PRO A 337 -0.81 -7.82 -27.17
C PRO A 337 -0.21 -9.13 -26.64
N GLN A 338 0.38 -9.93 -27.53
CA GLN A 338 1.27 -10.99 -27.05
C GLN A 338 2.44 -10.35 -26.30
N PHE A 339 2.60 -10.67 -25.03
CA PHE A 339 3.64 -10.08 -24.19
C PHE A 339 4.36 -11.16 -23.41
N GLN A 340 5.67 -10.98 -23.22
CA GLN A 340 6.49 -11.99 -22.56
C GLN A 340 5.99 -12.25 -21.14
N LYS A 341 5.78 -13.52 -20.83
CA LYS A 341 5.34 -13.97 -19.51
C LYS A 341 6.52 -13.90 -18.55
N GLN A 342 6.29 -13.35 -17.37
CA GLN A 342 7.28 -13.36 -16.30
C GLN A 342 7.60 -14.78 -15.81
N GLU A 343 8.82 -14.98 -15.31
CA GLU A 343 9.28 -16.26 -14.78
C GLU A 343 8.99 -16.40 -13.28
N THR A 344 9.13 -15.30 -12.52
CA THR A 344 8.86 -15.28 -11.07
C THR A 344 7.56 -14.55 -10.73
N LEU A 345 7.18 -14.53 -9.44
CA LEU A 345 5.99 -13.79 -8.98
C LEU A 345 6.19 -12.27 -8.93
N SER A 346 7.44 -11.81 -8.86
CA SER A 346 7.84 -10.45 -8.50
C SER A 346 8.27 -9.59 -9.71
N ASP A 347 8.47 -10.18 -10.88
CA ASP A 347 9.05 -9.48 -12.04
C ASP A 347 8.10 -8.49 -12.74
N CYS A 348 6.80 -8.48 -12.41
CA CYS A 348 5.82 -7.62 -13.09
C CYS A 348 6.24 -6.14 -13.15
N GLY A 349 6.91 -5.64 -12.10
CA GLY A 349 7.44 -4.29 -12.04
C GLY A 349 8.56 -4.04 -13.06
N VAL A 350 9.54 -4.95 -13.16
CA VAL A 350 10.66 -4.78 -14.10
C VAL A 350 10.20 -4.94 -15.55
N PHE A 351 9.26 -5.85 -15.83
CA PHE A 351 8.61 -5.96 -17.14
C PHE A 351 7.84 -4.70 -17.52
N SER A 352 7.11 -4.11 -16.56
CA SER A 352 6.37 -2.87 -16.81
C SER A 352 7.31 -1.71 -17.14
N ILE A 353 8.41 -1.55 -16.39
CA ILE A 353 9.43 -0.53 -16.69
C ILE A 353 10.06 -0.76 -18.06
N ALA A 354 10.42 -2.01 -18.38
CA ALA A 354 11.02 -2.34 -19.67
C ALA A 354 10.07 -2.06 -20.84
N ALA A 355 8.78 -2.39 -20.70
CA ALA A 355 7.76 -2.06 -21.69
C ALA A 355 7.57 -0.55 -21.84
N ALA A 356 7.54 0.18 -20.72
CA ALA A 356 7.41 1.63 -20.74
C ALA A 356 8.62 2.29 -21.43
N TRP A 357 9.84 1.82 -21.16
CA TRP A 357 11.04 2.30 -21.83
C TRP A 357 11.05 1.97 -23.33
N ALA A 358 10.71 0.74 -23.70
CA ALA A 358 10.63 0.34 -25.11
C ALA A 358 9.65 1.22 -25.91
N LEU A 359 8.46 1.48 -25.35
CA LEU A 359 7.50 2.40 -25.95
C LEU A 359 8.04 3.83 -26.03
N ALA A 360 8.80 4.26 -25.02
CA ALA A 360 9.38 5.59 -24.98
C ALA A 360 10.43 5.81 -26.07
N GLU A 361 11.20 4.77 -26.39
CA GLU A 361 12.13 4.72 -27.53
C GLU A 361 11.44 4.39 -28.86
N GLY A 362 10.10 4.27 -28.87
CA GLY A 362 9.32 4.00 -30.07
C GLY A 362 9.34 2.53 -30.53
N SER A 363 9.79 1.59 -29.72
CA SER A 363 9.70 0.16 -29.98
C SER A 363 8.39 -0.44 -29.45
N ASP A 364 7.91 -1.53 -30.08
CA ASP A 364 6.76 -2.28 -29.57
C ASP A 364 7.23 -3.37 -28.59
N PRO A 365 6.82 -3.34 -27.31
CA PRO A 365 7.22 -4.35 -26.33
C PRO A 365 6.80 -5.78 -26.69
N SER A 366 5.78 -5.97 -27.54
CA SER A 366 5.28 -7.29 -27.94
C SER A 366 6.25 -8.06 -28.83
N VAL A 367 7.13 -7.37 -29.56
CA VAL A 367 8.12 -8.00 -30.45
C VAL A 367 9.47 -8.24 -29.76
N ILE A 368 9.73 -7.55 -28.65
CA ILE A 368 10.97 -7.68 -27.88
C ILE A 368 10.98 -9.01 -27.11
N LYS A 369 12.15 -9.65 -27.05
CA LYS A 369 12.42 -10.81 -26.18
C LYS A 369 13.37 -10.37 -25.08
N PHE A 370 12.86 -10.04 -23.90
CA PHE A 370 13.66 -9.57 -22.78
C PHE A 370 14.45 -10.71 -22.13
N ASP A 371 15.71 -10.44 -21.78
CA ASP A 371 16.55 -11.38 -21.03
C ASP A 371 16.29 -11.23 -19.53
N VAL A 372 15.31 -11.99 -19.03
CA VAL A 372 14.77 -11.91 -17.65
C VAL A 372 15.87 -11.89 -16.59
N LYS A 373 16.90 -12.73 -16.76
CA LYS A 373 18.02 -12.87 -15.83
C LYS A 373 18.80 -11.56 -15.63
N ASN A 374 18.89 -10.75 -16.68
CA ASN A 374 19.69 -9.52 -16.68
C ASN A 374 18.84 -8.25 -16.53
N MET A 375 17.50 -8.35 -16.56
CA MET A 375 16.62 -7.17 -16.43
C MET A 375 16.76 -6.47 -15.06
N ARG A 376 16.84 -7.24 -13.96
CA ARG A 376 16.97 -6.69 -12.60
C ARG A 376 18.35 -6.06 -12.35
N PRO A 377 19.48 -6.74 -12.66
CA PRO A 377 20.80 -6.10 -12.65
C PRO A 377 20.88 -4.83 -13.49
N HIS A 378 20.25 -4.84 -14.67
CA HIS A 378 20.19 -3.67 -15.55
C HIS A 378 19.38 -2.52 -14.93
N LEU A 379 18.20 -2.81 -14.38
CA LEU A 379 17.39 -1.80 -13.70
C LEU A 379 18.12 -1.20 -12.50
N PHE A 380 18.77 -2.06 -11.69
CA PHE A 380 19.62 -1.63 -10.59
C PHE A 380 20.69 -0.64 -11.07
N HIS A 381 21.41 -0.98 -12.14
CA HIS A 381 22.40 -0.09 -12.74
C HIS A 381 21.79 1.24 -13.21
N CYS A 382 20.67 1.20 -13.95
CA CYS A 382 19.96 2.40 -14.41
C CYS A 382 19.56 3.33 -13.26
N LEU A 383 19.07 2.76 -12.14
CA LEU A 383 18.68 3.53 -10.97
C LEU A 383 19.88 4.14 -10.24
N GLN A 384 21.02 3.44 -10.19
CA GLN A 384 22.27 3.96 -9.64
C GLN A 384 22.85 5.10 -10.47
N THR A 385 22.91 4.93 -11.80
CA THR A 385 23.41 5.94 -12.73
C THR A 385 22.41 7.06 -12.97
N LYS A 386 21.18 6.90 -12.47
CA LYS A 386 20.05 7.82 -12.68
C LYS A 386 19.77 8.04 -14.16
N THR A 387 19.98 7.04 -15.02
CA THR A 387 19.77 7.08 -16.47
C THR A 387 19.09 5.81 -16.93
N MET A 388 18.15 5.92 -17.86
CA MET A 388 17.48 4.76 -18.45
C MET A 388 18.19 4.36 -19.74
N LYS A 389 18.26 3.05 -19.98
CA LYS A 389 18.84 2.45 -21.18
C LYS A 389 17.99 1.28 -21.63
N GLU A 390 18.16 0.89 -22.88
CA GLU A 390 17.54 -0.30 -23.46
C GLU A 390 17.73 -1.53 -22.57
N PHE A 391 16.64 -2.22 -22.27
CA PHE A 391 16.68 -3.40 -21.42
C PHE A 391 17.30 -4.58 -22.15
N PRO A 392 18.07 -5.45 -21.45
CA PRO A 392 18.70 -6.62 -22.05
C PRO A 392 17.71 -7.49 -22.81
N GLN A 393 18.11 -7.91 -24.01
CA GLN A 393 17.34 -8.78 -24.88
C GLN A 393 18.04 -10.13 -25.09
N THR A 394 17.28 -11.16 -25.44
CA THR A 394 17.79 -12.50 -25.71
C THR A 394 17.38 -13.00 -27.09
N GLY A 395 18.28 -13.74 -27.76
CA GLY A 395 17.97 -14.46 -28.99
C GLY A 395 17.18 -15.76 -28.76
N ARG A 396 17.10 -16.23 -27.50
CA ARG A 396 16.38 -17.46 -27.14
C ARG A 396 14.88 -17.27 -27.27
N ASP A 397 14.15 -18.37 -27.44
CA ASP A 397 12.70 -18.33 -27.38
C ASP A 397 12.19 -18.08 -25.97
N VAL A 398 11.11 -17.30 -25.89
CA VAL A 398 10.49 -16.85 -24.65
C VAL A 398 9.01 -17.19 -24.67
N ASN A 399 8.48 -17.55 -23.50
CA ASN A 399 7.05 -17.78 -23.35
C ASN A 399 6.31 -16.44 -23.42
N LYS A 400 5.31 -16.33 -24.29
CA LYS A 400 4.44 -15.15 -24.40
C LYS A 400 3.02 -15.50 -24.01
N LEU A 401 2.37 -14.60 -23.28
CA LEU A 401 0.93 -14.64 -23.08
C LEU A 401 0.23 -14.40 -24.42
N THR A 402 -0.90 -15.07 -24.62
CA THR A 402 -1.70 -14.92 -25.85
C THR A 402 -2.37 -13.55 -25.91
N ARG A 403 -2.52 -13.02 -27.12
CA ARG A 403 -3.27 -11.79 -27.39
C ARG A 403 -4.72 -11.89 -26.88
N LYS A 404 -5.24 -10.79 -26.33
CA LYS A 404 -6.67 -10.60 -26.04
C LYS A 404 -7.11 -9.18 -26.41
N GLU A 405 -8.40 -9.02 -26.63
CA GLU A 405 -9.03 -7.73 -26.89
C GLU A 405 -10.31 -7.63 -26.06
N PHE A 406 -10.60 -6.42 -25.60
CA PHE A 406 -11.81 -6.09 -24.88
C PHE A 406 -12.36 -4.77 -25.42
N ILE A 407 -13.68 -4.60 -25.33
CA ILE A 407 -14.32 -3.32 -25.59
C ILE A 407 -14.79 -2.77 -24.25
N LEU A 408 -14.26 -1.60 -23.88
CA LEU A 408 -14.50 -0.94 -22.61
C LEU A 408 -15.41 0.28 -22.81
N TYR A 409 -16.54 0.29 -22.11
CA TYR A 409 -17.49 1.40 -22.07
C TYR A 409 -17.43 2.12 -20.73
N GLU A 410 -17.77 3.42 -20.73
CA GLU A 410 -18.17 4.13 -19.52
C GLU A 410 -19.69 3.98 -19.34
N CYS A 411 -20.14 3.37 -18.25
CA CYS A 411 -21.56 3.24 -17.93
C CYS A 411 -22.22 4.63 -17.88
N VAL A 412 -23.26 4.84 -18.69
CA VAL A 412 -23.96 6.13 -18.76
C VAL A 412 -24.63 6.54 -17.44
N SER A 413 -24.95 5.56 -16.58
CA SER A 413 -25.68 5.76 -15.31
C SER A 413 -24.75 5.98 -14.12
N CYS A 414 -23.78 5.08 -13.90
CA CYS A 414 -22.90 5.12 -12.72
C CYS A 414 -21.47 5.58 -12.99
N LYS A 415 -21.12 5.87 -14.26
CA LYS A 415 -19.78 6.32 -14.67
C LYS A 415 -18.64 5.33 -14.40
N ARG A 416 -18.98 4.05 -14.21
CA ARG A 416 -18.01 2.97 -14.01
C ARG A 416 -17.65 2.28 -15.34
N PRO A 417 -16.46 1.67 -15.43
CA PRO A 417 -16.06 0.84 -16.57
C PRO A 417 -16.97 -0.38 -16.70
N VAL A 418 -17.24 -0.77 -17.95
CA VAL A 418 -18.08 -1.89 -18.33
C VAL A 418 -17.43 -2.59 -19.52
N LEU A 419 -17.09 -3.88 -19.42
CA LEU A 419 -16.51 -4.64 -20.54
C LEU A 419 -17.58 -5.40 -21.30
N GLU A 420 -17.64 -5.28 -22.63
CA GLU A 420 -18.70 -5.85 -23.49
C GLU A 420 -19.06 -7.33 -23.23
N ASP A 421 -18.10 -8.13 -22.76
CA ASP A 421 -18.25 -9.56 -22.48
C ASP A 421 -18.82 -9.90 -21.09
N GLU A 422 -19.11 -8.91 -20.23
CA GLU A 422 -19.76 -9.15 -18.94
C GLU A 422 -21.25 -9.50 -19.10
N LYS A 423 -21.72 -10.47 -18.29
CA LYS A 423 -23.06 -11.07 -18.40
C LYS A 423 -24.23 -10.12 -18.10
N ASP A 424 -23.96 -8.99 -17.47
CA ASP A 424 -24.98 -8.08 -16.93
C ASP A 424 -24.92 -6.69 -17.61
N ILE A 425 -24.82 -6.64 -18.94
CA ILE A 425 -24.73 -5.38 -19.70
C ILE A 425 -25.96 -5.21 -20.60
N GLU A 426 -26.51 -4.01 -20.58
CA GLU A 426 -27.64 -3.62 -21.43
C GLU A 426 -27.37 -2.34 -22.20
N LYS A 427 -27.90 -2.25 -23.42
CA LYS A 427 -27.88 -1.05 -24.25
C LYS A 427 -29.20 -0.29 -24.07
N CYS A 428 -29.12 0.97 -23.66
CA CYS A 428 -30.30 1.83 -23.51
C CYS A 428 -31.00 2.05 -24.85
N ASN A 429 -32.30 1.79 -24.92
CA ASN A 429 -33.09 1.96 -26.14
C ASN A 429 -33.28 3.43 -26.58
N LYS A 430 -33.18 4.39 -25.64
CA LYS A 430 -33.34 5.83 -25.92
C LYS A 430 -32.06 6.50 -26.43
N CYS A 431 -30.93 6.26 -25.76
CA CYS A 431 -29.66 6.95 -26.09
C CYS A 431 -28.63 6.05 -26.76
N GLY A 432 -28.89 4.74 -26.87
CA GLY A 432 -27.98 3.78 -27.48
C GLY A 432 -26.70 3.50 -26.68
N ARG A 433 -26.55 4.06 -25.47
CA ARG A 433 -25.37 3.88 -24.61
C ARG A 433 -25.52 2.69 -23.67
N PHE A 434 -24.40 2.11 -23.27
CA PHE A 434 -24.35 0.93 -22.40
C PHE A 434 -24.42 1.28 -20.90
N CYS A 435 -25.06 0.40 -20.14
CA CYS A 435 -25.12 0.45 -18.68
C CYS A 435 -25.11 -0.97 -18.08
N HIS A 436 -24.73 -1.07 -16.80
CA HIS A 436 -24.96 -2.29 -16.04
C HIS A 436 -26.46 -2.61 -15.95
N GLY A 437 -26.81 -3.88 -16.12
CA GLY A 437 -28.15 -4.45 -15.96
C GLY A 437 -28.63 -4.50 -14.50
N ASN A 438 -29.69 -5.27 -14.28
CA ASN A 438 -30.49 -5.34 -13.04
C ASN A 438 -29.68 -5.23 -11.71
N ASP A 439 -30.28 -4.54 -10.75
CA ASP A 439 -29.85 -4.28 -9.36
C ASP A 439 -28.65 -3.34 -9.13
N LYS A 440 -27.71 -3.19 -10.08
CA LYS A 440 -26.56 -2.27 -9.91
C LYS A 440 -26.79 -0.84 -10.40
N CYS A 441 -27.35 -0.70 -11.59
CA CYS A 441 -27.66 0.60 -12.21
C CYS A 441 -29.04 0.65 -12.84
N TYR A 442 -29.69 -0.50 -12.95
CA TYR A 442 -30.98 -0.69 -13.58
C TYR A 442 -31.99 -1.14 -12.52
N LYS A 443 -32.88 -0.23 -12.13
CA LYS A 443 -34.02 -0.54 -11.26
C LYS A 443 -35.28 0.04 -11.89
N SER A 444 -35.81 -0.60 -12.92
CA SER A 444 -37.26 -0.76 -13.16
C SER A 444 -37.50 -1.36 -14.54
N GLN A 445 -38.72 -1.84 -14.74
CA GLN A 445 -39.33 -2.49 -15.91
C GLN A 445 -39.27 -1.70 -17.25
N SER A 446 -38.39 -0.71 -17.42
CA SER A 446 -38.26 0.08 -18.66
C SER A 446 -36.89 -0.07 -19.31
N ALA A 447 -36.88 -0.27 -20.63
CA ALA A 447 -35.70 -0.46 -21.50
C ALA A 447 -34.74 0.76 -21.63
N SER A 448 -34.92 1.78 -20.78
CA SER A 448 -34.19 3.05 -20.81
C SER A 448 -33.33 3.22 -19.55
N CYS A 449 -32.07 3.65 -19.72
CA CYS A 449 -31.14 3.90 -18.60
C CYS A 449 -31.64 5.02 -17.67
N LEU A 450 -31.16 5.04 -16.42
CA LEU A 450 -31.56 6.02 -15.40
C LEU A 450 -31.41 7.49 -15.84
N ARG A 451 -30.45 7.80 -16.71
CA ARG A 451 -30.24 9.15 -17.22
C ARG A 451 -31.29 9.60 -18.26
N CYS A 452 -31.97 8.65 -18.90
CA CYS A 452 -32.98 8.90 -19.94
C CYS A 452 -34.41 8.65 -19.45
N ARG A 453 -34.56 8.27 -18.17
CA ARG A 453 -35.83 8.29 -17.44
C ARG A 453 -36.02 9.70 -16.91
#